data_AF-A0A9P7DA39-F1
#
_entry.id   AF-A0A9P7DA39-F1
#
_cell.length_a   1.000
_cell.length_b   1.000
_cell.length_c   1.000
_cell.angle_alpha   90.00
_cell.angle_beta   90.00
_cell.angle_gamma   90.00
#
_symmetry.space_group_name_H-M   'P 1'
#
loop_
_entity.id
_entity.type
_entity.pdbx_description
1 polymer ?
#
loop_
_entity_poly.entity_id
_entity_poly.type
_entity_poly.pdbx_seq_one_letter_code
_entity_poly.pdbx_strand_id
1 'polypeptide(L)' 'TWGRDTFWLAFVTAYPSFPMCKWPMWDPCIPLAGSFIEHWLECLNDGSTTEEDDVVSHIWNEFCKHAALFYFLPLIS' A
#
# COMPACT_ATOMS: atom_id res chain seq x y z
N THR A 1 -9.03 12.47 -2.40
CA THR A 1 -10.38 12.05 -2.87
C THR A 1 -10.38 10.55 -2.86
N TRP A 2 -11.51 9.91 -2.54
CA TRP A 2 -11.60 8.46 -2.31
C TRP A 2 -10.83 7.62 -3.33
N GLY A 3 -11.03 7.81 -4.64
CA GLY A 3 -10.35 7.01 -5.66
C GLY A 3 -8.83 7.17 -5.69
N ARG A 4 -8.30 8.33 -5.30
CA ARG A 4 -6.85 8.55 -5.20
C ARG A 4 -6.26 7.81 -4.00
N ASP A 5 -6.95 7.86 -2.85
CA ASP A 5 -6.53 7.13 -1.65
C ASP A 5 -6.63 5.61 -1.86
N THR A 6 -7.68 5.13 -2.54
CA THR A 6 -7.83 3.71 -2.90
C THR A 6 -6.73 3.23 -3.86
N PHE A 7 -6.37 4.05 -4.86
CA PHE A 7 -5.25 3.74 -5.76
C PHE A 7 -3.95 3.57 -4.97
N TRP A 8 -3.62 4.54 -4.11
CA TRP A 8 -2.38 4.48 -3.34
C TRP A 8 -2.34 3.33 -2.36
N LEU A 9 -3.47 3.03 -1.72
CA LEU A 9 -3.59 1.89 -0.85
C LEU A 9 -3.26 0.61 -1.63
N ALA A 10 -3.98 0.33 -2.73
CA ALA A 10 -3.73 -0.84 -3.58
C ALA A 10 -2.32 -0.88 -4.20
N PHE A 11 -1.72 0.27 -4.48
CA PHE A 11 -0.37 0.35 -5.04
C PHE A 11 0.69 0.01 -3.98
N VAL A 12 0.62 0.64 -2.80
CA VAL A 12 1.54 0.37 -1.68
C VAL A 12 1.36 -1.06 -1.15
N THR A 13 0.14 -1.60 -1.17
CA THR A 13 -0.09 -3.02 -0.79
C THR A 13 0.66 -3.97 -1.72
N ALA A 14 0.64 -3.72 -3.03
CA ALA A 14 1.35 -4.53 -4.02
C ALA A 14 2.86 -4.29 -4.00
N TYR A 15 3.28 -3.09 -3.57
CA TYR A 15 4.64 -2.58 -3.66
C TYR A 15 5.06 -1.87 -2.36
N PRO A 16 5.36 -2.65 -1.30
CA PRO A 16 5.48 -2.11 0.05
C PRO A 16 6.75 -1.30 0.30
N SER A 17 7.81 -1.60 -0.43
CA SER A 17 9.08 -0.87 -0.39
C SER A 17 9.03 0.47 -1.14
N PHE A 18 7.85 0.89 -1.58
CA PHE A 18 7.64 2.20 -2.19
C PHE A 18 7.53 3.31 -1.13
N PRO A 19 8.22 4.46 -1.30
CA PRO A 19 9.14 4.83 -2.37
C PRO A 19 10.63 4.66 -2.00
N MET A 20 10.97 3.98 -0.90
CA MET A 20 12.35 3.91 -0.38
C MET A 20 13.36 3.27 -1.36
N CYS A 21 12.92 2.36 -2.22
CA CYS A 21 13.76 1.74 -3.26
C CYS A 21 13.77 2.52 -4.58
N LYS A 22 14.81 2.33 -5.42
CA LYS A 22 14.78 2.84 -6.81
C LYS A 22 13.81 2.01 -7.64
N TRP A 23 12.66 2.58 -7.98
CA TRP A 23 11.66 1.93 -8.82
C TRP A 23 11.95 2.19 -10.30
N PRO A 24 12.29 1.15 -11.09
CA PRO A 24 12.75 1.34 -12.48
C PRO A 24 11.65 1.80 -13.44
N MET A 25 10.38 1.76 -13.04
CA MET A 25 9.22 2.07 -13.90
C MET A 25 8.22 3.05 -13.28
N TRP A 26 8.52 3.60 -12.10
CA TRP A 26 7.66 4.63 -11.52
C TRP A 26 7.86 5.93 -12.30
N ASP A 27 6.77 6.50 -12.83
CA ASP A 27 6.82 7.81 -13.47
C ASP A 27 6.88 8.90 -12.38
N PRO A 28 8.01 9.62 -12.22
CA PRO A 28 8.15 10.67 -11.21
C PRO A 28 7.21 11.86 -11.44
N CYS A 29 6.56 11.94 -12.60
CA CYS A 29 5.54 12.96 -12.88
C CYS A 29 4.21 12.67 -12.16
N ILE A 30 3.98 11.44 -11.68
CA ILE A 30 2.78 11.10 -10.91
C ILE A 30 2.95 11.69 -9.51
N PRO A 31 2.11 12.66 -9.10
CA PRO A 31 2.25 13.32 -7.82
C PRO A 31 1.86 12.38 -6.68
N LEU A 32 2.74 12.25 -5.69
CA LEU A 32 2.50 11.55 -4.42
C LEU A 32 1.54 12.36 -3.54
N ALA A 33 0.28 12.45 -3.96
CA ALA A 33 -0.72 13.27 -3.32
C ALA A 33 -1.91 12.42 -2.87
N GLY A 34 -2.47 12.76 -1.72
CA GLY A 34 -3.58 12.04 -1.09
C GLY A 34 -3.27 11.72 0.36
N SER A 35 -4.30 11.80 1.21
CA SER A 35 -4.18 11.61 2.65
C SER A 35 -3.46 10.32 3.05
N PHE A 36 -3.72 9.22 2.33
CA PHE A 36 -3.06 7.95 2.63
C PHE A 36 -1.56 7.99 2.31
N ILE A 37 -1.18 8.39 1.09
CA ILE A 37 0.23 8.34 0.67
C ILE A 37 1.07 9.38 1.41
N GLU A 38 0.51 10.54 1.72
CA GLU A 38 1.18 11.57 2.52
C GLU A 38 1.49 11.05 3.94
N HIS A 39 0.52 10.43 4.60
CA HIS A 39 0.72 9.82 5.92
C HIS A 39 1.72 8.65 5.87
N TRP A 40 1.65 7.81 4.83
CA TRP A 40 2.61 6.72 4.62
C TRP A 40 4.05 7.23 4.53
N LEU A 41 4.28 8.33 3.80
CA LEU A 41 5.60 8.95 3.68
C LEU A 41 6.09 9.54 5.00
N GLU A 42 5.20 10.09 5.82
CA GLU A 42 5.54 10.57 7.17
C GLU A 42 6.00 9.42 8.08
N CYS A 43 5.30 8.28 8.09
CA CYS A 43 5.70 7.09 8.85
C CYS A 43 7.06 6.54 8.41
N LEU A 44 7.35 6.55 7.11
CA LEU A 44 8.64 6.15 6.56
C LEU A 44 9.77 7.09 6.98
N ASN A 45 9.50 8.40 7.09
CA ASN A 45 10.50 9.40 7.46
C ASN A 45 10.81 9.41 8.97
N ASP A 46 9.84 9.03 9.80
CA ASP A 46 10.00 8.96 11.26
C ASP A 46 10.77 7.70 11.72
N GLY A 47 11.20 6.83 10.79
CA GLY A 47 11.98 5.64 11.09
C GLY A 47 11.22 4.60 11.93
N SER A 48 9.89 4.73 12.05
CA SER A 48 9.01 3.77 12.72
C SER A 48 8.74 2.55 11.83
N THR A 49 9.75 2.05 11.13
CA THR A 49 9.66 0.84 10.32
C THR A 49 9.50 -0.35 11.27
N THR A 50 8.26 -0.62 11.65
CA THR A 50 7.80 -1.98 11.93
C THR A 50 8.17 -2.79 10.69
N GLU A 51 8.85 -3.92 10.89
CA GLU A 51 9.46 -4.74 9.84
C GLU A 51 8.54 -4.82 8.60
N GLU A 52 9.09 -4.55 7.41
CA GLU A 52 8.31 -4.41 6.17
C GLU A 52 7.36 -5.60 5.97
N ASP A 53 7.79 -6.80 6.35
CA ASP A 53 7.00 -8.03 6.27
C ASP A 53 5.72 -8.00 7.14
N ASP A 54 5.75 -7.36 8.31
CA ASP A 54 4.60 -7.27 9.23
C ASP A 54 3.52 -6.32 8.69
N VAL A 55 3.94 -5.18 8.13
CA VAL A 55 3.02 -4.18 7.56
C VAL A 55 2.35 -4.73 6.31
N VAL A 56 3.11 -5.44 5.47
CA VAL A 56 2.62 -6.09 4.25
C VAL A 56 1.65 -7.20 4.55
N SER A 57 1.98 -8.05 5.52
CA SER A 57 1.11 -9.13 5.96
C SER A 57 -0.21 -8.59 6.52
N HIS A 58 -0.16 -7.49 7.28
CA HIS A 58 -1.35 -6.84 7.81
C HIS A 58 -2.24 -6.26 6.69
N ILE A 59 -1.62 -5.51 5.77
CA ILE A 59 -2.30 -4.87 4.65
C ILE A 59 -2.89 -5.90 3.67
N TRP A 60 -2.15 -6.97 3.37
CA TRP A 60 -2.61 -8.08 2.54
C TRP A 60 -3.78 -8.82 3.17
N ASN A 61 -3.73 -9.05 4.48
CA ASN A 61 -4.82 -9.68 5.21
C ASN A 61 -6.10 -8.82 5.17
N GLU A 62 -5.98 -7.50 5.35
CA GLU A 62 -7.11 -6.58 5.23
C GLU A 62 -7.66 -6.54 3.80
N PHE A 63 -6.80 -6.52 2.78
CA PHE A 63 -7.22 -6.61 1.39
C PHE A 63 -7.99 -7.91 1.10
N CYS A 64 -7.48 -9.06 1.52
CA CYS A 64 -8.14 -10.36 1.35
C CYS A 64 -9.53 -10.40 1.99
N LYS A 65 -9.70 -9.83 3.19
CA LYS A 65 -11.01 -9.74 3.86
C LYS A 65 -12.02 -8.94 3.03
N HIS A 66 -11.60 -7.81 2.48
CA HIS A 66 -12.49 -6.94 1.69
C HIS A 66 -12.73 -7.50 0.28
N ALA A 67 -11.72 -8.13 -0.34
CA ALA A 67 -11.83 -8.76 -1.64
C ALA A 67 -12.70 -10.03 -1.60
N ALA A 68 -12.69 -10.80 -0.50
CA ALA A 68 -13.52 -11.99 -0.33
C ALA A 68 -15.03 -11.69 -0.44
N LEU A 69 -15.47 -10.46 -0.20
CA LEU A 69 -16.87 -10.05 -0.41
C LEU A 69 -17.28 -10.05 -1.90
N PHE A 70 -16.32 -10.00 -2.82
CA PHE A 70 -16.52 -9.95 -4.26
C PHE A 70 -16.16 -11.26 -4.98
N TYR A 71 -15.62 -12.25 -4.27
CA TYR A 71 -15.22 -13.55 -4.81
C TYR A 71 -15.83 -14.68 -3.98
N PHE A 72 -16.57 -15.59 -4.62
CA PHE A 72 -17.22 -16.75 -3.97
C PHE A 72 -16.25 -17.87 -3.53
N LEU A 73 -14.94 -17.69 -3.71
CA LEU A 73 -13.90 -18.67 -3.39
C LEU A 73 -12.95 -18.11 -2.33
N PRO A 74 -12.54 -18.93 -1.34
CA PRO A 74 -11.64 -18.46 -0.29
C PRO A 74 -10.26 -18.16 -0.88
N LEU A 75 -9.85 -16.89 -0.77
CA LEU A 75 -8.52 -16.40 -1.19
C LEU A 75 -7.41 -16.76 -0.17
N ILE A 76 -7.70 -17.63 0.80
CA ILE A 76 -6.79 -18.00 1.87
C ILE A 76 -6.56 -19.52 1.79
N SER A 77 -5.30 -19.91 1.62
CA SER A 77 -4.79 -21.27 1.86
C SER A 77 -3.89 -21.28 3.08
#